data_AF-A0ABD0Q1B1-F1
#
_entry.id   AF-A0ABD0Q1B1-F1
#
_cell.length_a   1.000
_cell.length_b   1.000
_cell.length_c   1.000
_cell.angle_alpha   90.00
_cell.angle_beta   90.00
_cell.angle_gamma   90.00
#
_symmetry.space_group_name_H-M   'P 1'
#
loop_
_entity.id
_entity.type
_entity.pdbx_description
1 polymer ?
#
loop_
_entity_poly.entity_id
_entity_poly.type
_entity_poly.pdbx_seq_one_letter_code
_entity_poly.pdbx_strand_id
1 'polypeptide(L)' 'MAQRVAVNDGAPGSKRTSRVRVAVRLRPYMDKQDEKGEGPCVRGLGPQKLEIINWRNATETLQY' A
#
# COMPACT_ATOMS: atom_id res chain seq x y z
N MET A 1 0.36 4.95 19.16
CA MET A 1 0.23 6.36 18.72
C MET A 1 0.00 6.37 17.21
N ALA A 2 -1.06 7.01 16.72
CA ALA A 2 -1.28 7.15 15.28
C ALA A 2 -0.56 8.41 14.78
N GLN A 3 0.51 8.22 14.00
CA GLN A 3 1.26 9.33 13.41
C GLN A 3 0.46 9.89 12.23
N ARG A 4 0.12 11.18 12.29
CA ARG A 4 -0.51 11.89 11.17
C ARG A 4 0.55 12.17 10.11
N VAL A 5 0.37 11.62 8.91
CA VAL A 5 1.25 11.89 7.77
C VAL A 5 1.07 13.35 7.34
N ALA A 6 2.17 14.10 7.27
CA ALA A 6 2.16 15.47 6.80
C ALA A 6 1.75 15.52 5.32
N VAL A 7 0.80 16.40 5.00
CA VAL A 7 0.33 16.63 3.64
C VAL A 7 1.23 17.66 2.96
N ASN A 8 1.79 17.31 1.80
CA ASN A 8 2.46 18.28 0.94
C ASN A 8 1.38 19.01 0.14
N ASP A 9 0.78 20.03 0.74
CA ASP A 9 -0.16 20.94 0.07
C ASP A 9 0.62 21.76 -0.96
N GLY A 10 0.39 21.46 -2.25
CA GLY A 10 1.05 22.13 -3.36
C GLY A 10 0.76 23.63 -3.45
N ALA A 11 1.72 24.33 -4.06
CA ALA A 11 1.86 25.77 -4.30
C ALA A 11 0.57 26.64 -4.39
N PRO A 12 0.65 27.92 -3.96
CA PRO A 12 -0.48 28.83 -3.96
C PRO A 12 -0.84 29.24 -5.41
N GLY A 13 -1.95 28.71 -5.94
CA GLY A 13 -2.51 29.22 -7.20
C GLY A 13 -3.28 28.25 -8.09
N SER A 14 -3.27 26.94 -7.82
CA SER A 14 -4.06 25.99 -8.64
C SER A 14 -5.47 25.81 -8.07
N LYS A 15 -6.50 25.97 -8.92
CA LYS A 15 -7.92 25.75 -8.58
C LYS A 15 -8.03 24.49 -7.71
N ARG A 16 -8.52 24.63 -6.48
CA ARG A 16 -8.65 23.52 -5.50
C ARG A 16 -9.65 22.49 -6.04
N THR A 17 -9.18 21.58 -6.88
CA THR A 17 -9.88 20.33 -7.12
C THR A 17 -9.83 19.57 -5.80
N SER A 18 -10.99 19.28 -5.23
CA SER A 18 -11.08 18.45 -4.03
C SER A 18 -10.49 17.07 -4.35
N ARG A 19 -9.25 16.82 -3.91
CA ARG A 19 -8.60 15.52 -4.12
C ARG A 19 -9.13 14.54 -3.08
N VAL A 20 -9.63 13.40 -3.56
CA VAL A 20 -10.03 12.29 -2.68
C VAL A 20 -8.77 11.70 -2.05
N ARG A 21 -8.77 11.56 -0.73
CA ARG A 21 -7.69 10.90 0.01
C ARG A 21 -8.04 9.44 0.20
N VAL A 22 -7.10 8.57 -0.11
CA VAL A 22 -7.24 7.11 0.02
C VAL A 22 -6.20 6.61 1.01
N ALA A 23 -6.57 5.61 1.80
CA ALA A 23 -5.66 4.92 2.70
C ALA A 23 -5.89 3.41 2.59
N VAL A 24 -4.81 2.65 2.75
CA VAL A 24 -4.84 1.19 2.79
C VAL A 24 -4.41 0.73 4.17
N ARG A 25 -5.17 -0.19 4.75
CA ARG A 25 -4.85 -0.82 6.03
C ARG A 25 -4.67 -2.31 5.82
N LEU A 26 -3.43 -2.76 5.82
CA LEU A 26 -3.12 -4.19 5.81
C LEU A 26 -3.38 -4.77 7.21
N ARG A 27 -4.13 -5.86 7.27
CA ARG A 27 -4.27 -6.63 8.51
C ARG A 27 -3.06 -7.57 8.65
N PRO A 28 -2.67 -7.95 9.88
CA PRO A 28 -1.65 -8.97 10.07
C PRO A 28 -2.04 -10.24 9.32
N TYR A 29 -1.04 -10.88 8.72
CA TYR A 29 -1.21 -12.24 8.24
C TYR A 29 -1.45 -13.14 9.46
N MET A 30 -2.55 -13.88 9.44
CA MET A 30 -2.89 -14.83 10.50
C MET A 30 -2.58 -16.20 9.93
N ASP A 31 -1.47 -16.80 10.36
CA ASP A 31 -1.04 -18.12 9.92
C ASP A 31 -2.18 -19.13 10.03
N LYS A 32 -2.68 -19.58 8.88
CA LYS A 32 -2.81 -21.01 8.66
C LYS A 32 -1.53 -21.36 7.94
N GLN A 33 -0.78 -22.34 8.42
CA GLN A 33 0.35 -22.87 7.66
C GLN A 33 -0.18 -23.29 6.29
N ASP A 34 -0.10 -22.40 5.31
CA ASP A 34 -0.37 -22.72 3.93
C ASP A 34 0.68 -23.79 3.56
N GLU A 35 0.26 -24.91 2.97
CA GLU A 35 1.12 -26.08 2.70
C GLU A 35 2.41 -25.73 1.92
N LYS A 36 2.46 -24.54 1.31
CA LYS A 36 3.59 -24.02 0.52
C LYS A 36 4.48 -23.00 1.24
N GLY A 37 4.11 -22.52 2.42
CA GLY A 37 4.89 -21.52 3.16
C GLY A 37 5.05 -20.17 2.44
N GLU A 38 4.15 -19.82 1.53
CA GLU A 38 4.28 -18.63 0.65
C GLU A 38 4.10 -17.29 1.40
N GLY A 39 3.57 -17.30 2.62
CA GLY A 39 3.43 -16.11 3.46
C GLY A 39 2.48 -15.04 2.89
N PRO A 40 2.59 -13.77 3.31
CA PRO A 40 1.69 -12.70 2.88
C PRO A 40 1.93 -12.29 1.42
N CYS A 41 0.88 -12.34 0.60
CA CYS A 41 0.90 -11.94 -0.82
C CYS A 41 0.92 -10.40 -1.05
N VAL A 42 0.72 -9.61 0.01
CA VAL A 42 0.73 -8.14 0.00
C VAL A 42 1.68 -7.63 1.08
N ARG A 43 2.56 -6.69 0.73
CA ARG A 43 3.56 -6.13 1.65
C ARG A 43 3.57 -4.60 1.58
N GLY A 44 3.70 -3.95 2.73
CA GLY A 44 3.90 -2.50 2.79
C GLY A 44 5.38 -2.17 2.57
N LEU A 45 5.69 -1.35 1.57
CA LEU A 45 7.04 -0.86 1.28
C LEU A 45 7.34 0.49 1.94
N GLY A 46 6.32 1.13 2.51
CA GLY A 46 6.44 2.42 3.18
C GLY A 46 5.08 2.99 3.56
N PRO A 47 5.00 4.28 3.95
CA PRO A 47 3.76 4.89 4.45
C PRO A 47 2.68 5.08 3.38
N GLN A 48 3.06 5.11 2.09
CA GLN A 48 2.16 5.34 0.95
C GLN A 48 2.47 4.39 -0.21
N LYS A 49 3.25 3.33 0.04
CA LYS A 49 3.67 2.37 -0.98
C LYS A 49 3.43 0.95 -0.53
N LEU A 50 2.88 0.13 -1.39
CA LEU A 50 2.70 -1.29 -1.18
C LEU A 50 3.06 -2.09 -2.43
N GLU A 51 3.39 -3.35 -2.24
CA GLU A 51 3.61 -4.32 -3.31
C GLU A 51 2.64 -5.51 -3.17
N ILE A 52 2.25 -6.08 -4.30
CA ILE A 52 1.48 -7.31 -4.38
C ILE A 52 2.06 -8.22 -5.46
N ILE A 53 1.98 -9.53 -5.23
CA ILE A 53 2.41 -10.54 -6.21
C ILE A 53 1.64 -10.42 -7.53
N ASN A 54 2.35 -10.65 -8.64
CA ASN A 54 1.73 -10.69 -9.96
C ASN A 54 1.45 -12.15 -10.37
N TRP A 55 0.19 -12.57 -10.33
CA TRP A 55 -0.20 -13.91 -10.77
C TRP A 55 -0.10 -14.12 -12.29
N ARG A 56 -0.01 -13.06 -13.09
CA ARG A 56 0.20 -13.16 -14.54
C ARG A 56 1.67 -13.40 -14.89
N ASN A 57 2.59 -12.91 -14.07
CA ASN A 57 4.02 -13.07 -14.26
C ASN A 57 4.74 -13.20 -12.91
N ALA A 58 5.13 -14.42 -12.57
CA ALA A 58 5.72 -14.75 -11.27
C ALA A 58 7.11 -14.12 -11.01
N THR A 59 7.74 -13.51 -12.02
CA THR A 59 9.01 -12.79 -11.85
C THR A 59 8.83 -11.31 -11.51
N GLU A 60 7.58 -10.81 -11.51
CA GLU A 60 7.26 -9.40 -11.31
C GLU A 60 6.33 -9.19 -10.11
N THR A 61 6.31 -7.95 -9.61
CA THR A 61 5.39 -7.49 -8.55
C THR A 61 4.74 -6.19 -8.99
N LEU A 62 3.49 -5.97 -8.59
CA LEU A 62 2.79 -4.70 -8.83
C LEU A 62 3.03 -3.76 -7.64
N GLN A 63 3.38 -2.51 -7.92
CA GLN A 63 3.57 -1.48 -6.91
C GLN A 63 2.46 -0.43 -7.00
N TYR A 64 1.95 -0.01 -5.84
CA TYR A 64 0.96 1.05 -5.67
C TYR A 64 1.43 2.05 -4.63
#